data_AF-A0A2G9TD75-F1
#
_entry.id   AF-A0A2G9TD75-F1
#
_cell.length_a   1.000
_cell.length_b   1.000
_cell.length_c   1.000
_cell.angle_alpha   90.00
_cell.angle_beta   90.00
_cell.angle_gamma   90.00
#
_symmetry.space_group_name_H-M   'P 1'
#
loop_
_entity.id
_entity.type
_entity.pdbx_description
1 polymer ?
#
loop_
_entity_poly.entity_id
_entity_poly.type
_entity_poly.pdbx_seq_one_letter_code
_entity_poly.pdbx_strand_id
1 'polypeptide(L)'
;MYQWTMPGEYYEMNQRVFDDDRLYTFANMAYQDIYEVGCNYEQCVDENNDVVDAAVACIYNKKVPEGATLYELGDTNGCENTPDVCTVPNAKCEGLLCEVPRDTPSFL
;
A
#
# COMPACT_ATOMS: atom_id res chain seq x y z
N MET A 1 -6.11 -8.92 2.35
CA MET A 1 -5.17 -7.84 2.75
C MET A 1 -4.74 -7.88 4.21
N TYR A 2 -5.61 -8.08 5.23
CA TYR A 2 -5.20 -7.98 6.65
C TYR A 2 -3.97 -8.84 7.01
N GLN A 3 -3.87 -10.06 6.49
CA GLN A 3 -2.69 -10.90 6.73
C GLN A 3 -1.37 -10.27 6.27
N TRP A 4 -1.39 -9.41 5.25
CA TRP A 4 -0.21 -8.70 4.75
C TRP A 4 0.19 -7.50 5.62
N THR A 5 -0.68 -7.02 6.52
CA THR A 5 -0.35 -5.97 7.49
C THR A 5 0.30 -6.52 8.76
N MET A 6 0.03 -7.79 9.08
CA MET A 6 0.55 -8.49 10.27
C MET A 6 2.07 -8.38 10.48
N PRO A 7 2.95 -8.39 9.46
CA PRO A 7 4.38 -8.23 9.68
C PRO A 7 4.74 -6.94 10.43
N GLY A 8 4.03 -5.83 10.19
CA GLY A 8 4.28 -4.57 10.89
C GLY A 8 3.98 -4.65 12.39
N GLU A 9 2.97 -5.44 12.77
CA GLU A 9 2.60 -5.69 14.17
C GLU A 9 3.53 -6.74 14.82
N TYR A 10 3.76 -7.86 14.12
CA TYR A 10 4.42 -9.04 14.68
C TYR A 10 5.92 -8.89 14.84
N TYR A 11 6.58 -8.21 13.90
CA TYR A 11 8.02 -7.96 13.98
C TYR A 11 8.35 -6.66 14.72
N GLU A 12 7.34 -6.05 15.37
CA GLU A 12 7.46 -4.81 16.14
C GLU A 12 8.26 -3.78 15.34
N MET A 13 7.65 -3.21 14.29
CA MET A 13 8.31 -2.27 13.41
C MET A 13 8.77 -1.02 14.19
N ASN A 14 9.93 -1.15 14.83
CA ASN A 14 10.48 -0.20 15.80
C ASN A 14 11.04 1.02 15.08
N GLN A 15 11.37 0.86 13.80
CA GLN A 15 11.78 1.92 12.89
C GLN A 15 10.84 1.92 11.69
N ARG A 16 10.48 3.09 11.20
CA ARG A 16 9.64 3.26 9.99
C ARG A 16 10.42 2.95 8.70
N VAL A 17 11.45 2.13 8.79
CA VAL A 17 12.44 1.89 7.74
C VAL A 17 12.27 0.47 7.22
N PHE A 18 12.33 0.28 5.91
CA PHE A 18 12.34 -1.04 5.31
C PHE A 18 13.76 -1.62 5.29
N ASP A 19 14.18 -2.21 6.41
CA ASP A 19 15.50 -2.82 6.60
C ASP A 19 15.45 -4.35 6.84
N ASP A 20 14.25 -4.93 6.76
CA ASP A 20 14.00 -6.35 6.99
C ASP A 20 13.01 -6.92 5.96
N ASP A 21 13.46 -7.89 5.16
CA ASP A 21 12.64 -8.55 4.13
C ASP A 21 11.36 -9.20 4.68
N ARG A 22 11.31 -9.53 5.97
CA ARG A 22 10.10 -10.07 6.61
C ARG A 22 8.96 -9.06 6.63
N LEU A 23 9.25 -7.76 6.48
CA LEU A 23 8.27 -6.68 6.39
C LEU A 23 7.76 -6.47 4.96
N TYR A 24 8.26 -7.19 3.96
CA TYR A 24 8.02 -6.90 2.54
C TYR A 24 6.55 -6.65 2.18
N THR A 25 5.61 -7.49 2.64
CA THR A 25 4.19 -7.30 2.31
C THR A 25 3.62 -6.03 2.95
N PHE A 26 4.02 -5.72 4.19
CA PHE A 26 3.62 -4.50 4.89
C PHE A 26 4.25 -3.27 4.25
N ALA A 27 5.55 -3.33 3.93
CA ALA A 27 6.30 -2.26 3.29
C ALA A 27 5.63 -1.79 1.98
N ASN A 28 5.24 -2.73 1.12
CA ASN A 28 4.54 -2.39 -0.13
C ASN A 28 3.15 -1.75 0.10
N MET A 29 2.47 -2.08 1.21
CA MET A 29 1.20 -1.45 1.55
C MET A 29 1.35 -0.07 2.17
N ALA A 30 2.41 0.16 2.95
CA ALA A 30 2.58 1.35 3.78
C ALA A 30 3.48 2.42 3.16
N TYR A 31 4.20 2.12 2.07
CA TYR A 31 5.17 3.05 1.50
C TYR A 31 4.48 4.29 0.88
N GLN A 32 4.76 5.47 1.45
CA GLN A 32 4.14 6.76 1.14
C GLN A 32 4.23 7.19 -0.32
N ASP A 33 5.22 6.68 -1.06
CA ASP A 33 5.43 7.03 -2.46
C ASP A 33 4.60 6.18 -3.44
N ILE A 34 3.85 5.19 -2.95
CA ILE A 34 2.94 4.34 -3.73
C ILE A 34 1.53 4.96 -3.71
N TYR A 35 1.01 5.27 -4.90
CA TYR A 35 -0.31 5.90 -5.09
C TYR A 35 -1.25 5.07 -5.98
N GLU A 36 -0.75 3.99 -6.59
CA GLU A 36 -1.54 3.11 -7.43
C GLU A 36 -1.31 1.66 -7.02
N VAL A 37 -2.42 0.91 -6.99
CA VAL A 37 -2.44 -0.51 -6.71
C VAL A 37 -3.43 -1.18 -7.66
N GLY A 38 -2.99 -2.29 -8.27
CA GLY A 38 -3.84 -3.18 -9.05
C GLY A 38 -3.86 -4.55 -8.40
N CYS A 39 -5.05 -5.05 -8.06
CA CYS A 39 -5.20 -6.37 -7.44
C CYS A 39 -6.01 -7.31 -8.34
N ASN A 40 -5.64 -8.59 -8.30
CA ASN A 40 -6.38 -9.67 -8.94
C ASN A 40 -6.53 -10.85 -7.98
N TYR A 41 -7.55 -11.66 -8.23
CA TYR A 41 -7.87 -12.85 -7.47
C TYR A 41 -8.22 -13.97 -8.44
N GLU A 42 -7.66 -15.15 -8.20
CA GLU A 42 -7.91 -16.36 -8.99
C GLU A 42 -8.12 -17.56 -8.05
N GLN A 43 -9.02 -18.46 -8.44
CA GLN A 43 -9.25 -19.73 -7.75
C GLN A 43 -8.77 -20.88 -8.64
N CYS A 44 -7.92 -21.74 -8.10
CA CYS A 44 -7.55 -22.98 -8.75
C CYS A 44 -8.53 -24.07 -8.32
N VAL A 45 -9.15 -24.72 -9.30
CA VAL A 45 -10.09 -25.82 -9.09
C VAL A 45 -9.49 -27.14 -9.58
N ASP A 46 -9.90 -28.25 -8.97
CA ASP A 46 -9.53 -29.60 -9.42
C ASP A 46 -10.43 -30.11 -10.55
N GLU A 47 -10.24 -31.37 -10.97
CA GLU A 47 -11.05 -32.04 -12.00
C GLU A 47 -12.54 -32.17 -11.62
N ASN A 48 -12.88 -32.10 -10.33
CA ASN A 48 -14.25 -32.13 -9.82
C ASN A 48 -14.85 -30.73 -9.66
N ASN A 49 -14.11 -29.68 -10.06
CA ASN A 49 -14.48 -28.28 -9.89
C ASN A 49 -14.55 -27.84 -8.41
N ASP A 50 -13.83 -28.52 -7.53
CA ASP A 50 -13.64 -28.12 -6.14
C ASP A 50 -12.45 -27.16 -6.03
N VAL A 51 -12.59 -26.08 -5.26
CA VAL A 51 -11.51 -25.10 -5.05
C VAL A 51 -10.42 -25.71 -4.19
N VAL A 52 -9.23 -25.88 -4.75
CA VAL A 52 -8.05 -26.42 -4.06
C VAL A 52 -7.11 -25.33 -3.57
N ASP A 53 -7.02 -24.22 -4.30
CA ASP A 53 -6.20 -23.08 -3.96
C ASP A 53 -6.87 -21.76 -4.36
N ALA A 54 -6.48 -20.69 -3.70
CA ALA A 54 -6.91 -19.35 -4.02
C ALA A 54 -5.72 -18.39 -3.92
N ALA A 55 -5.47 -17.62 -4.97
CA ALA A 55 -4.38 -16.67 -5.02
C ALA A 55 -4.94 -15.24 -5.11
N VAL A 56 -4.46 -14.37 -4.22
CA VAL A 56 -4.67 -12.92 -4.33
C VAL A 56 -3.31 -12.30 -4.60
N ALA A 57 -3.21 -11.50 -5.66
CA ALA A 57 -2.01 -10.75 -5.98
C ALA A 57 -2.35 -9.27 -6.09
N CYS A 58 -1.52 -8.41 -5.50
CA CYS A 58 -1.57 -6.96 -5.69
C CYS A 58 -0.22 -6.48 -6.18
N ILE A 59 -0.25 -5.60 -7.17
CA ILE A 59 0.92 -4.97 -7.79
C ILE A 59 0.82 -3.47 -7.52
N TYR A 60 1.95 -2.89 -7.15
CA TYR A 60 2.08 -1.47 -6.86
C TYR A 60 2.93 -0.80 -7.94
N ASN A 61 2.67 0.48 -8.20
CA ASN A 61 3.34 1.22 -9.26
C ASN A 61 4.83 1.54 -8.97
N LYS A 62 5.27 1.37 -7.73
CA LYS A 62 6.68 1.52 -7.33
C LYS A 62 7.13 0.36 -6.48
N LYS A 63 8.43 0.07 -6.56
CA LYS A 63 9.12 -0.83 -5.63
C LYS A 63 9.62 -0.02 -4.44
N VAL A 64 9.42 -0.54 -3.23
CA VAL A 64 10.03 0.02 -2.00
C VAL A 64 11.55 -0.22 -2.04
N PRO A 65 12.39 0.83 -1.95
CA PRO A 65 13.84 0.66 -1.84
C PRO A 65 14.24 0.09 -0.48
N GLU A 66 15.29 -0.72 -0.44
CA GLU A 66 15.91 -1.14 0.82
C GLU A 66 16.43 0.08 1.59
N GLY A 67 16.18 0.12 2.90
CA GLY A 67 16.50 1.25 3.77
C GLY A 67 15.57 2.47 3.62
N ALA A 68 14.49 2.38 2.83
CA ALA A 68 13.56 3.51 2.69
C ALA A 68 12.71 3.73 3.94
N THR A 69 12.48 4.99 4.29
CA THR A 69 11.44 5.37 5.25
C THR A 69 10.06 5.15 4.62
N LEU A 70 9.28 4.23 5.18
CA LEU A 70 7.97 3.83 4.68
C LEU A 70 6.98 4.98 4.73
N TYR A 71 6.90 5.73 5.83
CA TYR A 71 6.01 6.87 5.99
C TYR A 71 6.57 7.85 7.00
N GLU A 72 6.21 9.12 6.86
CA GLU A 72 6.56 10.15 7.83
C GLU A 72 5.67 10.13 9.08
N LEU A 73 6.23 10.52 10.24
CA LEU A 73 5.43 10.74 11.44
C LEU A 73 4.62 12.02 11.26
N GLY A 74 3.31 11.91 11.47
CA GLY A 74 2.40 13.04 11.48
C GLY A 74 1.74 13.23 12.85
N ASP A 75 0.87 14.24 12.91
CA ASP A 75 -0.10 14.39 13.99
C ASP A 75 -1.40 13.63 13.63
N THR A 76 -2.44 13.79 14.46
CA THR A 76 -3.75 13.16 14.23
C THR A 76 -4.56 13.79 13.09
N ASN A 77 -4.06 14.88 12.49
CA ASN A 77 -4.73 15.65 11.43
C ASN A 77 -4.07 15.41 10.07
N GLY A 78 -3.02 14.58 10.01
CA GLY A 78 -2.38 14.17 8.76
C GLY A 78 -1.88 15.35 7.93
N CYS A 79 -2.38 15.48 6.70
CA CYS A 79 -1.98 16.53 5.77
C CYS A 79 -2.79 17.83 5.94
N GLU A 80 -3.81 17.89 6.81
CA GLU A 80 -4.70 19.06 6.90
C GLU A 80 -3.96 20.30 7.39
N ASN A 81 -3.09 20.12 8.38
CA ASN A 81 -2.27 21.19 8.94
C ASN A 81 -0.98 21.43 8.15
N THR A 82 -0.61 20.51 7.26
CA THR A 82 0.65 20.55 6.51
C THR A 82 0.42 20.16 5.05
N PRO A 83 -0.37 20.92 4.27
CA PRO A 83 -0.76 20.53 2.91
C PRO A 83 0.43 20.35 1.95
N ASP A 84 1.56 20.98 2.25
CA ASP A 84 2.82 20.88 1.49
C ASP A 84 3.39 19.45 1.43
N VAL A 85 2.92 18.52 2.29
CA VAL A 85 3.31 17.10 2.23
C VAL A 85 2.72 16.39 1.00
N CYS A 86 1.65 16.91 0.40
CA CYS A 86 1.06 16.39 -0.82
C CYS A 86 1.81 16.90 -2.06
N THR A 87 2.98 16.31 -2.32
CA THR A 87 3.93 16.78 -3.35
C THR A 87 3.55 16.43 -4.79
N VAL A 88 2.62 15.48 -4.98
CA VAL A 88 2.16 15.09 -6.32
C VAL A 88 1.31 16.22 -6.93
N PRO A 89 1.56 16.63 -8.19
CA PRO A 89 0.80 17.70 -8.82
C PRO A 89 -0.71 17.46 -8.78
N ASN A 90 -1.45 18.50 -8.37
CA ASN A 90 -2.92 18.48 -8.21
C ASN A 90 -3.44 17.50 -7.13
N ALA A 91 -2.58 16.89 -6.32
CA ALA A 91 -3.02 16.14 -5.17
C ALA A 91 -3.72 17.04 -4.14
N LYS A 92 -4.70 16.47 -3.45
CA LYS A 92 -5.46 17.15 -2.40
C LYS A 92 -5.27 16.42 -1.09
N CYS A 93 -5.33 17.17 0.00
CA CYS A 93 -5.38 16.57 1.32
C CYS A 93 -6.82 16.14 1.66
N GLU A 94 -6.99 14.88 2.03
CA GLU A 94 -8.26 14.29 2.49
C GLU A 94 -8.09 13.75 3.92
N GLY A 95 -7.70 14.63 4.84
CA GLY A 95 -7.45 14.29 6.24
C GLY A 95 -6.09 13.62 6.44
N LEU A 96 -6.08 12.29 6.46
CA LEU A 96 -4.88 11.50 6.75
C LEU A 96 -4.07 11.13 5.49
N LEU A 97 -4.64 11.31 4.29
CA LEU A 97 -4.04 10.87 3.03
C LEU A 97 -4.02 12.01 2.00
N CYS A 98 -2.98 12.01 1.17
CA CYS A 98 -2.93 12.80 -0.05
C CYS A 98 -3.60 12.04 -1.19
N GLU A 99 -4.75 12.52 -1.65
CA GLU A 99 -5.46 11.96 -2.80
C GLU A 99 -4.89 12.53 -4.10
N VAL A 100 -4.38 11.65 -4.97
CA VAL A 100 -3.94 12.00 -6.32
C VAL A 100 -5.14 11.94 -7.28
N PRO A 101 -5.35 12.94 -8.17
CA PRO A 101 -6.43 12.89 -9.14
C PRO A 101 -6.32 11.65 -10.01
N ARG A 102 -7.43 10.91 -10.13
CA ARG A 102 -7.54 9.78 -11.04
C ARG A 102 -8.27 10.22 -12.29
N ASP A 103 -7.73 9.89 -13.46
CA ASP A 103 -8.53 9.93 -14.67
C ASP A 103 -9.67 8.93 -14.51
N THR A 104 -10.91 9.40 -14.53
CA THR A 104 -12.08 8.53 -14.49
C THR A 104 -11.96 7.55 -15.66
N PRO A 105 -11.91 6.22 -15.46
CA PRO A 105 -11.83 5.30 -16.57
C PRO A 105 -13.07 5.50 -17.45
N SER A 106 -12.87 5.87 -18.71
CA SER A 106 -13.96 5.85 -19.68
C SER A 106 -14.29 4.39 -19.96
N PHE A 107 -15.30 3.86 -19.29
CA PHE A 107 -15.93 2.60 -19.67
C PHE A 107 -16.84 2.82 -20.89
N LEU A 108 -16.25 3.30 -22.00
CA LEU A 108 -16.89 3.41 -23.31
C LEU A 108 -16.37 2.31 -24.23
#